data_AF-A0A6N9GUX2-F1
#
_entry.id   AF-A0A6N9GUX2-F1
#
_cell.length_a   1.000
_cell.length_b   1.000
_cell.length_c   1.000
_cell.angle_alpha   90.00
_cell.angle_beta   90.00
_cell.angle_gamma   90.00
#
_symmetry.space_group_name_H-M   'P 1'
#
loop_
_entity.id
_entity.type
_entity.pdbx_description
1 polymer ?
#
loop_
_entity_poly.entity_id
_entity_poly.type
_entity_poly.pdbx_seq_one_letter_code
_entity_poly.pdbx_strand_id
1 'polypeptide(L)'
;MTTKYAGIAMMVGILLSIVASLLYPGNTLVNGVDQTDFPAALEVIADAPTLAHAMVFLSILAMLLISFGAYGLFPLATRLGGLSGTLLKFGIIISIIEWSINIIGLGMRHFVTHLIQRASNAAAGSEDQILLEETALVIHTTLTAVFLAFITIYPFATMLVGYGVGKLIQTMNAFKIGANVLLVSGAAGLITYLAAMFVPGDEPVVYLMIFNILLFIGSICLFIVGLGMYRGSEGLSEEAASS
;
A
#
# COMPACT_ATOMS: atom_id res chain seq x y z
N MET A 1 -22.98 13.35 -0.12
CA MET A 1 -22.32 13.41 -1.45
C MET A 1 -20.82 13.14 -1.36
N THR A 2 -20.11 13.72 -0.38
CA THR A 2 -18.66 13.57 -0.16
C THR A 2 -18.20 12.13 0.04
N THR A 3 -18.95 11.30 0.80
CA THR A 3 -18.58 9.89 1.05
C THR A 3 -18.58 9.04 -0.22
N LYS A 4 -19.44 9.35 -1.20
CA LYS A 4 -19.51 8.60 -2.46
C LYS A 4 -18.24 8.80 -3.30
N TYR A 5 -17.78 10.05 -3.42
CA TYR A 5 -16.55 10.37 -4.14
C TYR A 5 -15.31 9.77 -3.47
N ALA A 6 -15.28 9.76 -2.13
CA ALA A 6 -14.23 9.08 -1.38
C ALA A 6 -14.23 7.56 -1.64
N GLY A 7 -15.41 6.93 -1.70
CA GLY A 7 -15.53 5.51 -2.05
C GLY A 7 -15.00 5.20 -3.46
N ILE A 8 -15.35 6.03 -4.45
CA ILE A 8 -14.83 5.90 -5.83
C ILE A 8 -13.31 6.07 -5.84
N ALA A 9 -12.79 7.10 -5.19
CA ALA A 9 -11.35 7.35 -5.12
C ALA A 9 -10.61 6.15 -4.52
N MET A 10 -11.11 5.58 -3.42
CA MET A 10 -10.54 4.38 -2.81
C MET A 10 -10.50 3.21 -3.80
N MET A 11 -11.62 2.92 -4.46
CA MET A 11 -11.71 1.83 -5.44
C MET A 11 -10.76 2.03 -6.62
N VAL A 12 -10.75 3.22 -7.22
CA VAL A 12 -9.88 3.55 -8.35
C VAL A 12 -8.42 3.47 -7.91
N GLY A 13 -8.07 4.01 -6.75
CA GLY A 13 -6.71 3.92 -6.21
C GLY A 13 -6.24 2.48 -6.06
N ILE A 14 -7.08 1.58 -5.54
CA ILE A 14 -6.74 0.15 -5.43
C ILE A 14 -6.56 -0.52 -6.80
N LEU A 15 -7.41 -0.21 -7.78
CA LEU A 15 -7.24 -0.75 -9.13
C LEU A 15 -5.95 -0.24 -9.77
N LEU A 16 -5.65 1.05 -9.60
CA LEU A 16 -4.41 1.64 -10.10
C LEU A 16 -3.17 1.05 -9.42
N SER A 17 -3.21 0.77 -8.12
CA SER A 17 -2.07 0.13 -7.42
C SER A 17 -1.84 -1.30 -7.91
N ILE A 18 -2.91 -2.05 -8.18
CA ILE A 18 -2.80 -3.41 -8.75
C ILE A 18 -2.19 -3.34 -10.16
N VAL A 19 -2.70 -2.46 -11.03
CA VAL A 19 -2.17 -2.29 -12.39
C VAL A 19 -0.69 -1.87 -12.35
N ALA A 20 -0.37 -0.89 -11.51
CA ALA A 20 1.00 -0.41 -11.37
C ALA A 20 1.95 -1.50 -10.86
N SER A 21 1.51 -2.29 -9.88
CA SER A 21 2.30 -3.41 -9.34
C SER A 21 2.53 -4.50 -10.38
N LEU A 22 1.49 -4.89 -11.11
CA LEU A 22 1.59 -5.95 -12.12
C LEU A 22 2.51 -5.57 -13.30
N LEU A 23 2.48 -4.31 -13.71
CA LEU A 23 3.20 -3.82 -14.89
C LEU A 23 4.56 -3.19 -14.57
N TYR A 24 4.94 -3.08 -13.29
CA TYR A 24 6.25 -2.57 -12.90
C TYR A 24 7.36 -3.51 -13.39
N PRO A 25 8.41 -3.01 -14.07
CA PRO A 25 9.52 -3.85 -14.52
C PRO A 25 10.20 -4.56 -13.34
N GLY A 26 10.38 -5.87 -13.46
CA GLY A 26 10.96 -6.70 -12.41
C GLY A 26 9.92 -7.45 -11.57
N ASN A 27 8.63 -7.07 -11.67
CA ASN A 27 7.54 -7.79 -11.04
C ASN A 27 6.98 -8.91 -11.94
N THR A 28 5.87 -9.50 -11.52
CA THR A 28 5.34 -10.78 -12.05
C THR A 28 5.09 -10.81 -13.56
N LEU A 29 4.59 -9.73 -14.19
CA LEU A 29 4.19 -9.76 -15.61
C LEU A 29 5.22 -9.17 -16.57
N VAL A 30 6.17 -8.37 -16.09
CA VAL A 30 7.13 -7.66 -16.95
C VAL A 30 8.54 -7.95 -16.43
N ASN A 31 9.27 -8.81 -17.15
CA ASN A 31 10.66 -9.16 -16.87
C ASN A 31 10.87 -9.55 -15.39
N GLY A 32 10.08 -10.52 -14.91
CA GLY A 32 10.09 -10.90 -13.50
C GLY A 32 11.47 -11.36 -13.01
N VAL A 33 11.92 -10.76 -11.91
CA VAL A 33 13.17 -11.10 -11.24
C VAL A 33 12.96 -11.18 -9.73
N ASP A 34 13.87 -11.87 -9.05
CA ASP A 34 13.93 -11.82 -7.60
C ASP A 34 14.26 -10.38 -7.16
N GLN A 35 13.31 -9.72 -6.50
CA GLN A 35 13.47 -8.33 -6.03
C GLN A 35 14.48 -8.23 -4.87
N THR A 36 14.96 -9.35 -4.34
CA THR A 36 16.07 -9.41 -3.38
C THR A 36 17.44 -9.49 -4.05
N ASP A 37 17.49 -9.82 -5.35
CA ASP A 37 18.67 -9.67 -6.21
C ASP A 37 18.70 -8.23 -6.76
N PHE A 38 19.22 -7.31 -5.95
CA PHE A 38 19.20 -5.87 -6.26
C PHE A 38 19.88 -5.53 -7.60
N PRO A 39 21.05 -6.11 -7.96
CA PRO A 39 21.63 -5.91 -9.29
C PRO A 39 20.69 -6.32 -10.44
N ALA A 40 20.10 -7.53 -10.38
CA ALA A 40 19.18 -8.00 -11.42
C ALA A 40 17.91 -7.12 -11.50
N ALA A 41 17.39 -6.66 -10.37
CA ALA A 41 16.26 -5.74 -10.31
C ALA A 41 16.57 -4.38 -10.97
N LEU A 42 17.79 -3.86 -10.79
CA LEU A 42 18.23 -2.62 -11.43
C LEU A 42 18.40 -2.77 -12.95
N GLU A 43 18.93 -3.90 -13.42
CA GLU A 43 19.09 -4.18 -14.85
C GLU A 43 17.74 -4.15 -15.58
N VAL A 44 16.72 -4.79 -15.03
CA VAL A 44 15.37 -4.78 -15.62
C VAL A 44 14.73 -3.37 -15.61
N ILE A 45 15.02 -2.57 -14.59
CA ILE A 45 14.59 -1.16 -14.56
C ILE A 45 15.33 -0.36 -15.64
N ALA A 46 16.62 -0.65 -15.88
CA ALA A 46 17.44 -0.03 -16.91
C ALA A 46 16.92 -0.32 -18.33
N ASP A 47 16.36 -1.51 -18.54
CA ASP A 47 15.79 -1.93 -19.83
C ASP A 47 14.45 -1.26 -20.16
N ALA A 48 13.71 -0.82 -19.13
CA ALA A 48 12.38 -0.24 -19.28
C ALA A 48 12.13 1.01 -18.40
N PRO A 49 12.98 2.06 -18.46
CA PRO A 49 12.94 3.17 -17.51
C PRO A 49 11.66 4.01 -17.65
N THR A 50 11.16 4.22 -18.87
CA THR A 50 9.91 4.95 -19.10
C THR A 50 8.72 4.24 -18.45
N LEU A 51 8.65 2.91 -18.55
CA LEU A 51 7.60 2.12 -17.93
C LEU A 51 7.73 2.16 -16.40
N ALA A 52 8.95 2.01 -15.87
CA ALA A 52 9.22 2.14 -14.44
C ALA A 52 8.76 3.50 -13.89
N HIS A 53 9.12 4.61 -14.54
CA HIS A 53 8.65 5.94 -14.14
C HIS A 53 7.12 6.06 -14.16
N ALA A 54 6.47 5.58 -15.22
CA ALA A 54 5.01 5.64 -15.35
C ALA A 54 4.32 4.83 -14.24
N MET A 55 4.80 3.62 -13.95
CA MET A 55 4.21 2.76 -12.92
C MET A 55 4.46 3.31 -11.50
N VAL A 56 5.60 3.95 -11.26
CA VAL A 56 5.85 4.66 -10.00
C VAL A 56 4.89 5.84 -9.83
N PHE A 57 4.72 6.66 -10.87
CA PHE A 57 3.78 7.78 -10.81
C PHE A 57 2.33 7.31 -10.59
N LEU A 58 1.93 6.24 -11.28
CA LEU A 58 0.62 5.61 -11.11
C LEU A 58 0.42 5.09 -9.68
N SER A 59 1.46 4.50 -9.08
CA SER A 59 1.44 4.04 -7.70
C SER A 59 1.29 5.19 -6.71
N ILE A 60 1.96 6.32 -6.94
CA ILE A 60 1.83 7.51 -6.07
C ILE A 60 0.39 8.06 -6.16
N LEU A 61 -0.16 8.20 -7.37
CA LEU A 61 -1.56 8.61 -7.54
C LEU A 61 -2.53 7.64 -6.85
N ALA A 62 -2.28 6.34 -6.96
CA ALA A 62 -3.05 5.31 -6.27
C ALA A 62 -3.04 5.50 -4.76
N MET A 63 -1.86 5.68 -4.14
CA MET A 63 -1.73 5.89 -2.70
C MET A 63 -2.44 7.17 -2.22
N LEU A 64 -2.38 8.26 -3.01
CA LEU A 64 -3.10 9.50 -2.72
C LEU A 64 -4.62 9.31 -2.76
N LEU A 65 -5.13 8.59 -3.76
CA LEU A 65 -6.56 8.29 -3.91
C LEU A 65 -7.06 7.36 -2.78
N ILE A 66 -6.29 6.35 -2.41
CA ILE A 66 -6.58 5.48 -1.27
C ILE A 66 -6.62 6.30 0.03
N SER A 67 -5.64 7.18 0.24
CA SER A 67 -5.57 8.07 1.41
C SER A 67 -6.78 9.01 1.49
N PHE A 68 -7.17 9.61 0.36
CA PHE A 68 -8.38 10.43 0.27
C PHE A 68 -9.65 9.60 0.58
N GLY A 69 -9.72 8.38 0.05
CA GLY A 69 -10.79 7.44 0.33
C GLY A 69 -10.90 7.10 1.83
N ALA A 70 -9.77 6.79 2.46
CA ALA A 70 -9.69 6.49 3.89
C ALA A 70 -10.08 7.71 4.74
N TYR A 71 -9.66 8.91 4.35
CA TYR A 71 -10.09 10.15 4.97
C TYR A 71 -11.62 10.36 4.89
N GLY A 72 -12.27 9.89 3.83
CA GLY A 72 -13.72 9.90 3.70
C GLY A 72 -14.49 9.06 4.73
N LEU A 73 -13.81 8.17 5.46
CA LEU A 73 -14.38 7.44 6.61
C LEU A 73 -14.40 8.29 7.89
N PHE A 74 -13.65 9.40 7.95
CA PHE A 74 -13.49 10.21 9.15
C PHE A 74 -14.82 10.80 9.68
N PRO A 75 -15.73 11.33 8.83
CA PRO A 75 -17.06 11.78 9.27
C PRO A 75 -17.98 10.63 9.71
N LEU A 76 -17.71 9.39 9.26
CA LEU A 76 -18.44 8.21 9.73
C LEU A 76 -17.97 7.82 11.14
N ALA A 77 -16.66 7.93 11.39
CA ALA A 77 -16.06 7.61 12.68
C ALA A 77 -16.59 8.47 13.83
N THR A 78 -17.01 9.71 13.57
CA THR A 78 -17.63 10.58 14.59
C THR A 78 -19.02 10.10 15.04
N ARG A 79 -19.65 9.17 14.31
CA ARG A 79 -20.93 8.57 14.71
C ARG A 79 -20.77 7.46 15.72
N LEU A 80 -19.60 6.83 15.74
CA LEU A 80 -19.27 5.86 16.77
C LEU A 80 -18.88 6.62 18.03
N GLY A 81 -19.72 6.50 19.06
CA GLY A 81 -19.37 6.96 20.40
C GLY A 81 -18.25 6.12 21.02
N GLY A 82 -17.54 6.69 21.99
CA GLY A 82 -16.57 5.98 22.82
C GLY A 82 -15.36 5.43 22.06
N LEU A 83 -14.81 4.32 22.56
CA LEU A 83 -13.54 3.75 22.08
C LEU A 83 -13.57 3.37 20.59
N SER A 84 -14.70 2.88 20.08
CA SER A 84 -14.79 2.44 18.67
C SER A 84 -14.58 3.58 17.68
N GLY A 85 -15.13 4.76 17.95
CA GLY A 85 -14.91 5.95 17.10
C GLY A 85 -13.49 6.48 17.19
N THR A 86 -12.90 6.48 18.39
CA THR A 86 -11.50 6.88 18.59
C THR A 86 -10.54 5.95 17.86
N LEU A 87 -10.75 4.63 17.96
CA LEU A 87 -9.92 3.63 17.26
C LEU A 87 -10.03 3.76 15.74
N LEU A 88 -11.23 4.02 15.20
CA LEU A 88 -11.39 4.24 13.76
C LEU A 88 -10.66 5.51 13.29
N LYS A 89 -10.80 6.62 14.01
CA LYS A 89 -10.07 7.87 13.68
C LYS A 89 -8.57 7.66 13.71
N PHE A 90 -8.07 6.96 14.73
CA PHE A 90 -6.65 6.64 14.85
C PHE A 90 -6.19 5.72 13.72
N GLY A 91 -6.96 4.70 13.38
CA GLY A 91 -6.71 3.82 12.23
C GLY A 91 -6.65 4.58 10.91
N ILE A 92 -7.54 5.55 10.67
CA ILE A 92 -7.52 6.40 9.46
C ILE A 92 -6.24 7.24 9.41
N ILE A 93 -5.86 7.88 10.52
CA ILE A 93 -4.64 8.71 10.59
C ILE A 93 -3.40 7.86 10.30
N ILE A 94 -3.30 6.69 10.95
CA ILE A 94 -2.16 5.80 10.75
C ILE A 94 -2.16 5.25 9.32
N SER A 95 -3.32 4.94 8.73
CA SER A 95 -3.45 4.53 7.32
C SER A 95 -2.87 5.61 6.38
N ILE A 96 -3.16 6.88 6.63
CA ILE A 96 -2.60 7.98 5.80
C ILE A 96 -1.07 8.07 5.99
N ILE A 97 -0.57 7.88 7.21
CA ILE A 97 0.87 7.89 7.51
C ILE A 97 1.58 6.75 6.79
N GLU A 98 1.06 5.52 6.85
CA GLU A 98 1.69 4.38 6.16
C GLU A 98 1.75 4.56 4.64
N TRP A 99 0.67 5.06 4.02
CA TRP A 99 0.65 5.29 2.57
C TRP A 99 1.60 6.43 2.20
N SER A 100 1.79 7.41 3.09
CA SER A 100 2.81 8.45 2.92
C SER A 100 4.23 7.88 2.98
N ILE A 101 4.49 6.93 3.88
CA ILE A 101 5.78 6.20 3.92
C ILE A 101 6.00 5.43 2.62
N ASN A 102 4.96 4.76 2.11
CA ASN A 102 5.05 4.05 0.83
C ASN A 102 5.30 5.02 -0.35
N ILE A 103 4.69 6.21 -0.35
CA ILE A 103 4.98 7.27 -1.33
C ILE A 103 6.46 7.70 -1.29
N ILE A 104 7.06 7.81 -0.10
CA ILE A 104 8.49 8.11 0.03
C ILE A 104 9.33 7.00 -0.62
N GLY A 105 9.01 5.73 -0.35
CA GLY A 105 9.67 4.59 -1.00
C GLY A 105 9.52 4.64 -2.53
N LEU A 106 8.33 4.92 -3.04
CA LEU A 106 8.08 5.10 -4.47
C LEU A 106 8.91 6.27 -5.05
N GLY A 107 9.06 7.38 -4.31
CA GLY A 107 9.92 8.49 -4.68
C GLY A 107 11.40 8.08 -4.77
N MET A 108 11.88 7.25 -3.84
CA MET A 108 13.23 6.67 -3.91
C MET A 108 13.37 5.76 -5.15
N ARG A 109 12.38 4.92 -5.47
CA ARG A 109 12.40 4.09 -6.69
C ARG A 109 12.43 4.95 -7.95
N HIS A 110 11.69 6.05 -7.97
CA HIS A 110 11.72 7.01 -9.07
C HIS A 110 13.13 7.58 -9.26
N PHE A 111 13.79 7.95 -8.16
CA PHE A 111 15.14 8.50 -8.18
C PHE A 111 16.19 7.47 -8.62
N VAL A 112 16.09 6.23 -8.14
CA VAL A 112 16.91 5.09 -8.61
C VAL A 112 16.78 4.92 -10.13
N THR A 113 15.56 4.95 -10.65
CA THR A 113 15.31 4.84 -12.10
C THR A 113 16.02 5.97 -12.88
N HIS A 114 15.97 7.21 -12.37
CA HIS A 114 16.70 8.33 -12.98
C HIS A 114 18.21 8.15 -12.96
N LEU A 115 18.77 7.65 -11.86
CA LEU A 115 20.21 7.43 -11.73
C LEU A 115 20.69 6.36 -12.72
N ILE A 116 19.98 5.24 -12.82
CA ILE A 116 20.26 4.17 -13.78
C ILE A 116 20.13 4.66 -15.23
N GLN A 117 19.07 5.43 -15.53
CA GLN A 117 18.92 6.03 -16.86
C GLN A 117 20.05 7.02 -17.18
N ARG A 118 20.58 7.75 -16.20
CA ARG A 118 21.72 8.65 -16.42
C ARG A 118 23.02 7.87 -16.58
N ALA A 119 23.21 6.79 -15.82
CA ALA A 119 24.36 5.91 -15.94
C ALA A 119 24.44 5.27 -17.34
N SER A 120 23.32 4.79 -17.88
CA SER A 120 23.27 4.18 -19.22
C SER A 120 23.58 5.17 -20.35
N ASN A 121 23.45 6.47 -20.10
CA ASN A 121 23.81 7.53 -21.04
C ASN A 121 25.25 8.04 -20.85
N ALA A 122 25.94 7.65 -19.77
CA ALA A 122 27.33 8.01 -19.52
C ALA A 122 28.29 7.14 -20.36
N ALA A 123 29.55 7.57 -20.49
CA ALA A 123 30.55 6.79 -21.22
C ALA A 123 30.85 5.48 -20.48
N ALA A 124 30.87 4.36 -21.22
CA ALA A 124 31.09 3.04 -20.65
C ALA A 124 32.42 2.98 -19.86
N GLY A 125 32.35 2.61 -18.58
CA GLY A 125 33.49 2.53 -17.66
C GLY A 125 33.98 3.88 -17.12
N SER A 126 33.23 4.98 -17.34
CA SER A 126 33.56 6.28 -16.76
C SER A 126 33.29 6.32 -15.25
N GLU A 127 34.02 7.19 -14.55
CA GLU A 127 33.79 7.46 -13.12
C GLU A 127 32.35 7.90 -12.85
N ASP A 128 31.76 8.70 -13.75
CA ASP A 128 30.37 9.15 -13.65
C ASP A 128 29.37 7.98 -13.74
N GLN A 129 29.59 7.04 -14.66
CA GLN A 129 28.73 5.84 -14.77
C GLN A 129 28.78 5.03 -13.46
N ILE A 130 29.98 4.73 -13.00
CA ILE A 130 30.21 3.91 -11.79
C ILE A 130 29.56 4.58 -10.58
N LEU A 131 29.78 5.88 -10.39
CA LEU A 131 29.18 6.63 -9.28
C LEU A 131 27.65 6.60 -9.29
N LEU A 132 27.04 6.73 -10.47
CA LEU A 132 25.57 6.72 -10.61
C LEU A 132 24.97 5.33 -10.33
N GLU A 133 25.60 4.26 -10.81
CA GLU A 133 25.17 2.87 -10.56
C GLU A 133 25.31 2.49 -9.09
N GLU A 134 26.44 2.82 -8.45
CA GLU A 134 26.66 2.59 -7.02
C GLU A 134 25.66 3.37 -6.17
N THR A 135 25.42 4.64 -6.51
CA THR A 135 24.43 5.47 -5.81
C THR A 135 23.01 4.88 -5.96
N ALA A 136 22.66 4.40 -7.16
CA ALA A 136 21.38 3.74 -7.41
C ALA A 136 21.22 2.49 -6.53
N LEU A 137 22.25 1.65 -6.44
CA LEU A 137 22.25 0.44 -5.61
C LEU A 137 22.10 0.76 -4.11
N VAL A 138 22.82 1.76 -3.59
CA VAL A 138 22.72 2.18 -2.19
C VAL A 138 21.31 2.66 -1.86
N ILE A 139 20.70 3.45 -2.74
CA ILE A 139 19.34 3.97 -2.53
C ILE A 139 18.31 2.83 -2.64
N HIS A 140 18.48 1.93 -3.62
CA HIS A 140 17.63 0.75 -3.78
C HIS A 140 17.71 -0.19 -2.57
N THR A 141 18.89 -0.31 -1.95
CA THR A 141 19.05 -1.10 -0.72
C THR A 141 18.37 -0.41 0.48
N THR A 142 18.55 0.91 0.61
CA THR A 142 17.96 1.74 1.70
C THR A 142 16.44 1.71 1.68
N LEU A 143 15.85 1.55 0.49
CA LEU A 143 14.43 1.34 0.24
C LEU A 143 13.84 0.20 1.10
N THR A 144 14.63 -0.83 1.42
CA THR A 144 14.24 -1.93 2.31
C THR A 144 13.83 -1.43 3.69
N ALA A 145 14.56 -0.47 4.27
CA ALA A 145 14.23 0.08 5.58
C ALA A 145 12.90 0.86 5.56
N VAL A 146 12.63 1.57 4.46
CA VAL A 146 11.35 2.29 4.28
C VAL A 146 10.19 1.30 4.16
N PHE A 147 10.35 0.21 3.41
CA PHE A 147 9.32 -0.82 3.32
C PHE A 147 9.14 -1.60 4.61
N LEU A 148 10.19 -1.82 5.40
CA LEU A 148 10.06 -2.41 6.73
C LEU A 148 9.21 -1.51 7.65
N ALA A 149 9.44 -0.20 7.65
CA ALA A 149 8.62 0.74 8.41
C ALA A 149 7.13 0.69 7.98
N PHE A 150 6.88 0.60 6.67
CA PHE A 150 5.53 0.39 6.14
C PHE A 150 4.91 -0.94 6.65
N ILE A 151 5.63 -2.05 6.52
CA ILE A 151 5.18 -3.39 6.95
C ILE A 151 4.91 -3.45 8.46
N THR A 152 5.63 -2.67 9.27
CA THR A 152 5.38 -2.58 10.72
C THR A 152 4.05 -1.87 11.02
N ILE A 153 3.73 -0.80 10.28
CA ILE A 153 2.60 0.08 10.57
C ILE A 153 1.31 -0.47 9.95
N TYR A 154 1.39 -1.05 8.75
CA TYR A 154 0.24 -1.53 7.97
C TYR A 154 -0.70 -2.48 8.70
N PRO A 155 -0.21 -3.52 9.40
CA PRO A 155 -1.09 -4.45 10.11
C PRO A 155 -1.91 -3.74 11.19
N PHE A 156 -1.29 -2.78 11.89
CA PHE A 156 -1.96 -2.00 12.92
C PHE A 156 -2.99 -1.03 12.33
N ALA A 157 -2.62 -0.33 11.25
CA ALA A 157 -3.49 0.33 10.27
C ALA A 157 -4.82 -0.38 10.03
N THR A 158 -4.62 -1.47 9.32
CA THR A 158 -5.61 -2.40 8.81
C THR A 158 -6.51 -2.94 9.92
N MET A 159 -5.94 -3.34 11.05
CA MET A 159 -6.68 -3.87 12.19
C MET A 159 -7.65 -2.83 12.78
N LEU A 160 -7.18 -1.59 13.00
CA LEU A 160 -7.99 -0.52 13.59
C LEU A 160 -9.11 -0.06 12.64
N VAL A 161 -8.80 0.10 11.36
CA VAL A 161 -9.81 0.44 10.35
C VAL A 161 -10.85 -0.66 10.23
N GLY A 162 -10.42 -1.93 10.14
CA GLY A 162 -11.33 -3.08 10.06
C GLY A 162 -12.28 -3.16 11.25
N TYR A 163 -11.75 -3.02 12.47
CA TYR A 163 -12.55 -2.97 13.69
C TYR A 163 -13.59 -1.84 13.65
N GLY A 164 -13.14 -0.61 13.37
CA GLY A 164 -13.97 0.57 13.39
C GLY A 164 -15.08 0.53 12.32
N VAL A 165 -14.72 0.18 11.09
CA VAL A 165 -15.68 0.04 9.99
C VAL A 165 -16.68 -1.08 10.27
N GLY A 166 -16.24 -2.20 10.85
CA GLY A 166 -17.12 -3.30 11.23
C GLY A 166 -18.18 -2.91 12.28
N LYS A 167 -17.89 -1.91 13.13
CA LYS A 167 -18.84 -1.35 14.11
C LYS A 167 -19.84 -0.37 13.51
N LEU A 168 -19.53 0.25 12.38
CA LEU A 168 -20.48 1.12 11.68
C LEU A 168 -21.64 0.33 11.06
N ILE A 169 -21.39 -0.93 10.68
CA ILE A 169 -22.34 -1.75 9.94
C ILE A 169 -23.08 -2.68 10.91
N GLN A 170 -24.39 -2.52 11.05
CA GLN A 170 -25.17 -3.32 12.01
C GLN A 170 -25.44 -4.74 11.48
N THR A 171 -25.89 -4.85 10.23
CA THR A 171 -26.27 -6.11 9.60
C THR A 171 -25.08 -6.90 9.06
N MET A 172 -25.16 -8.23 9.09
CA MET A 172 -24.14 -9.07 8.46
C MET A 172 -24.34 -9.06 6.94
N ASN A 173 -23.45 -8.38 6.24
CA ASN A 173 -23.45 -8.23 4.78
C ASN A 173 -22.00 -8.28 4.25
N ALA A 174 -21.84 -8.22 2.93
CA ALA A 174 -20.52 -8.28 2.28
C ALA A 174 -19.55 -7.18 2.79
N PHE A 175 -20.06 -5.99 3.13
CA PHE A 175 -19.25 -4.89 3.64
C PHE A 175 -18.74 -5.14 5.05
N LYS A 176 -19.59 -5.69 5.93
CA LYS A 176 -19.20 -6.08 7.29
C LYS A 176 -18.22 -7.25 7.28
N ILE A 177 -18.42 -8.21 6.38
CA ILE A 177 -17.47 -9.30 6.13
C ILE A 177 -16.12 -8.72 5.69
N GLY A 178 -16.11 -7.81 4.71
CA GLY A 178 -14.88 -7.13 4.27
C GLY A 178 -14.16 -6.42 5.41
N ALA A 179 -14.87 -5.67 6.26
CA ALA A 179 -14.29 -5.00 7.42
C ALA A 179 -13.73 -5.99 8.48
N ASN A 180 -14.42 -7.10 8.73
CA ASN A 180 -13.95 -8.13 9.65
C ASN A 180 -12.73 -8.89 9.09
N VAL A 181 -12.70 -9.18 7.79
CA VAL A 181 -11.53 -9.78 7.14
C VAL A 181 -10.36 -8.81 7.23
N LEU A 182 -10.57 -7.51 6.99
CA LEU A 182 -9.56 -6.48 7.19
C LEU A 182 -8.99 -6.53 8.62
N LEU A 183 -9.86 -6.60 9.64
CA LEU A 183 -9.43 -6.75 11.04
C LEU A 183 -8.54 -7.98 11.25
N VAL A 184 -8.98 -9.15 10.76
CA VAL A 184 -8.26 -10.42 10.92
C VAL A 184 -6.93 -10.40 10.14
N SER A 185 -6.90 -9.83 8.94
CA SER A 185 -5.68 -9.67 8.14
C SER A 185 -4.66 -8.77 8.82
N GLY A 186 -5.10 -7.69 9.47
CA GLY A 186 -4.23 -6.84 10.28
C GLY A 186 -3.66 -7.56 11.50
N ALA A 187 -4.49 -8.34 12.21
CA ALA A 187 -4.01 -9.16 13.32
C ALA A 187 -3.01 -10.23 12.86
N ALA A 188 -3.29 -10.91 11.74
CA ALA A 188 -2.38 -11.89 11.14
C ALA A 188 -1.05 -11.26 10.76
N GLY A 189 -1.07 -10.08 10.12
CA GLY A 189 0.16 -9.36 9.73
C GLY A 189 0.99 -8.95 10.94
N LEU A 190 0.36 -8.56 12.04
CA LEU A 190 1.07 -8.24 13.28
C LEU A 190 1.75 -9.48 13.87
N ILE A 191 1.07 -10.64 13.87
CA ILE A 191 1.65 -11.91 14.32
C ILE A 191 2.82 -12.31 13.41
N THR A 192 2.66 -12.19 12.09
CA THR A 192 3.72 -12.46 11.12
C THR A 192 4.93 -11.55 11.34
N TYR A 193 4.70 -10.26 11.63
CA TYR A 193 5.77 -9.31 11.93
C TYR A 193 6.55 -9.71 13.19
N LEU A 194 5.83 -10.06 14.26
CA LEU A 194 6.43 -10.49 15.52
C LEU A 194 7.22 -11.80 15.32
N ALA A 195 6.68 -12.76 14.57
CA ALA A 195 7.39 -13.99 14.24
C ALA A 195 8.70 -13.70 13.49
N ALA A 196 8.66 -12.84 12.47
CA ALA A 196 9.86 -12.44 11.73
C ALA A 196 10.94 -11.78 12.61
N MET A 197 10.55 -11.05 13.66
CA MET A 197 11.50 -10.45 14.60
C MET A 197 12.14 -11.45 15.57
N PHE A 198 11.41 -12.49 15.98
CA PHE A 198 11.82 -13.38 17.07
C PHE A 198 12.23 -14.79 16.61
N VAL A 199 12.06 -15.12 15.32
CA VAL A 199 12.45 -16.41 14.73
C VAL A 199 13.51 -16.19 13.64
N PRO A 200 14.79 -16.02 14.02
CA PRO A 200 15.86 -15.65 13.09
C PRO A 200 16.29 -16.77 12.12
N GLY A 201 15.78 -18.00 12.30
CA GLY A 201 16.13 -19.16 11.48
C GLY A 201 15.28 -19.33 10.21
N ASP A 202 14.24 -18.53 10.04
CA ASP A 202 13.31 -18.64 8.92
C ASP A 202 13.74 -17.76 7.73
N GLU A 203 13.40 -18.20 6.52
CA GLU A 203 13.74 -17.46 5.30
C GLU A 203 12.91 -16.15 5.18
N PRO A 204 13.56 -14.98 5.00
CA PRO A 204 12.87 -13.69 4.88
C PRO A 204 11.80 -13.65 3.77
N VAL A 205 12.01 -14.41 2.69
CA VAL A 205 11.10 -14.51 1.55
C VAL A 205 9.71 -15.01 1.96
N VAL A 206 9.63 -15.95 2.91
CA VAL A 206 8.36 -16.51 3.39
C VAL A 206 7.53 -15.41 4.05
N TYR A 207 8.13 -14.61 4.93
CA TYR A 207 7.45 -13.51 5.60
C TYR A 207 6.98 -12.44 4.61
N LEU A 208 7.84 -12.06 3.65
CA LEU A 208 7.48 -11.11 2.60
C LEU A 208 6.31 -11.61 1.76
N MET A 209 6.27 -12.90 1.42
CA MET A 209 5.16 -13.50 0.69
C MET A 209 3.85 -13.42 1.50
N ILE A 210 3.89 -13.73 2.80
CA ILE A 210 2.71 -13.62 3.68
C ILE A 210 2.22 -12.17 3.75
N PHE A 211 3.12 -11.20 3.92
CA PHE A 211 2.75 -9.78 3.94
C PHE A 211 2.11 -9.33 2.62
N ASN A 212 2.66 -9.74 1.48
CA ASN A 212 2.08 -9.42 0.18
C ASN A 212 0.67 -10.00 0.01
N ILE A 213 0.44 -11.23 0.46
CA ILE A 213 -0.90 -11.85 0.45
C ILE A 213 -1.86 -11.07 1.34
N LEU A 214 -1.45 -10.71 2.56
CA LEU A 214 -2.27 -9.94 3.49
C LEU A 214 -2.56 -8.52 2.99
N LEU A 215 -1.59 -7.89 2.31
CA LEU A 215 -1.75 -6.60 1.65
C LEU A 215 -2.77 -6.68 0.50
N PHE A 216 -2.70 -7.74 -0.30
CA PHE A 216 -3.64 -7.99 -1.38
C PHE A 216 -5.06 -8.23 -0.86
N ILE A 217 -5.22 -9.08 0.17
CA ILE A 217 -6.51 -9.31 0.84
C ILE A 217 -7.05 -8.00 1.42
N GLY A 218 -6.22 -7.23 2.14
CA GLY A 218 -6.62 -5.95 2.70
C GLY A 218 -7.06 -4.94 1.64
N SER A 219 -6.37 -4.92 0.50
CA SER A 219 -6.75 -4.10 -0.67
C SER A 219 -8.13 -4.49 -1.21
N ILE A 220 -8.44 -5.79 -1.35
CA ILE A 220 -9.78 -6.26 -1.74
C ILE A 220 -10.83 -5.82 -0.72
N CYS A 221 -10.53 -5.94 0.58
CA CYS A 221 -11.45 -5.52 1.64
C CYS A 221 -11.72 -4.01 1.60
N LEU A 222 -10.69 -3.19 1.41
CA LEU A 222 -10.85 -1.74 1.24
C LEU A 222 -11.65 -1.41 -0.03
N PHE A 223 -11.46 -2.15 -1.12
CA PHE A 223 -12.26 -1.99 -2.33
C PHE A 223 -13.74 -2.25 -2.07
N ILE A 224 -14.06 -3.32 -1.32
CA ILE A 224 -15.43 -3.65 -0.91
C ILE A 224 -16.01 -2.54 -0.02
N VAL A 225 -15.24 -1.99 0.93
CA VAL A 225 -15.67 -0.85 1.76
C VAL A 225 -15.94 0.39 0.91
N GLY A 226 -15.04 0.72 -0.03
CA GLY A 226 -15.21 1.82 -0.98
C GLY A 226 -16.47 1.65 -1.85
N LEU A 227 -16.77 0.43 -2.29
CA LEU A 227 -18.02 0.11 -2.99
C LEU A 227 -19.24 0.35 -2.10
N GLY A 228 -19.16 -0.01 -0.82
CA GLY A 228 -20.22 0.26 0.16
C GLY A 228 -20.49 1.75 0.34
N MET A 229 -19.42 2.55 0.43
CA MET A 229 -19.48 4.02 0.51
C MET A 229 -20.12 4.63 -0.76
N TYR A 230 -19.69 4.17 -1.94
CA TYR A 230 -20.25 4.62 -3.22
C TYR A 230 -21.74 4.30 -3.36
N ARG A 231 -22.14 3.07 -2.99
CA ARG A 231 -23.54 2.62 -3.04
C ARG A 231 -24.43 3.29 -1.99
N GLY A 232 -23.88 4.07 -1.07
CA GLY A 232 -24.65 4.70 -0.02
C GLY A 232 -25.12 3.72 1.05
N SER A 233 -24.43 2.59 1.26
CA SER A 233 -24.89 1.50 2.11
C SER A 233 -25.03 1.93 3.58
N GLU A 234 -25.96 1.31 4.30
CA GLU A 234 -26.20 1.61 5.72
C GLU A 234 -24.91 1.47 6.54
N GLY A 235 -24.62 2.48 7.38
CA GLY A 235 -23.37 2.57 8.15
C GLY A 235 -22.16 3.10 7.37
N LEU A 236 -22.18 3.08 6.03
CA LEU A 236 -21.08 3.53 5.16
C LEU A 236 -21.37 4.81 4.39
N SER A 237 -22.48 5.49 4.68
CA SER A 237 -22.81 6.78 4.06
C SER A 237 -23.48 7.75 5.03
N GLU A 238 -23.31 9.05 4.79
CA GLU A 238 -24.10 10.13 5.44
C GLU A 238 -25.57 10.13 5.05
N GLU A 239 -25.86 9.75 3.82
CA GLU A 239 -27.21 9.84 3.26
C GLU A 239 -28.16 8.79 3.85
N ALA A 240 -27.67 7.57 4.14
CA ALA A 240 -28.46 6.50 4.74
C ALA A 240 -28.88 6.76 6.20
N ALA A 241 -28.36 7.81 6.85
CA ALA A 241 -28.74 8.19 8.21
C ALA A 241 -29.88 9.23 8.26
N SER A 242 -30.29 9.76 7.10
CA SER A 242 -31.32 10.80 6.96
C SER A 242 -32.66 10.31 6.38
N SER A 243 -32.75 9.00 6.13
CA SER A 243 -33.94 8.29 5.65
C SER A 243 -34.47 7.34 6.72
#